data_AF-A0A5A4MK19-F1
#
_entry.id   AF-A0A5A4MK19-F1
#
_cell.length_a   1.000
_cell.length_b   1.000
_cell.length_c   1.000
_cell.angle_alpha   90.00
_cell.angle_beta   90.00
_cell.angle_gamma   90.00
#
_symmetry.space_group_name_H-M   'P 1'
#
loop_
_entity.id
_entity.type
_entity.pdbx_description
1 polymer ?
#
loop_
_entity_poly.entity_id
_entity_poly.type
_entity_poly.pdbx_seq_one_letter_code
_entity_poly.pdbx_strand_id
1 'polypeptide(L)'
;TKGDLKEVSEEVAKYKVELLLVLVWFAPIDVVVPPGNTGLDPSQTSFFQVLNIPTKINKGTVEIITPVELIKKGDKVGSSEAALLAKLGIRPFSYGLIVLSVYDNGSVFSPEVLDLTEDDLIEKFATGVSMV
;
A
#
# COMPACT_ATOMS: atom_id res chain seq x y z
N THR A 1 -7.05 11.97 -23.19
CA THR A 1 -6.32 13.20 -22.79
C THR A 1 -5.44 13.63 -23.94
N LYS A 2 -5.00 14.91 -23.99
CA LYS A 2 -4.10 15.40 -25.06
C LYS A 2 -2.60 15.21 -24.72
N GLY A 3 -2.27 14.72 -23.53
CA GLY A 3 -0.90 14.45 -23.11
C GLY A 3 -0.42 13.06 -23.53
N ASP A 4 0.90 12.88 -23.59
CA ASP A 4 1.54 11.62 -23.93
C ASP A 4 1.15 10.50 -22.96
N LEU A 5 1.14 9.25 -23.46
CA LEU A 5 0.73 8.06 -22.71
C LEU A 5 1.49 7.92 -21.37
N LYS A 6 2.78 8.25 -21.37
CA LYS A 6 3.64 8.21 -20.19
C LYS A 6 3.29 9.30 -19.18
N GLU A 7 3.10 10.53 -19.64
CA GLU A 7 2.74 11.66 -18.76
C GLU A 7 1.38 11.43 -18.08
N VAL A 8 0.40 10.91 -18.83
CA VAL A 8 -0.93 10.61 -18.30
C VAL A 8 -0.87 9.51 -17.24
N SER A 9 -0.05 8.48 -17.45
CA SER A 9 0.19 7.41 -16.46
C SER A 9 0.81 7.97 -15.17
N GLU A 10 1.86 8.78 -15.30
CA GLU A 10 2.53 9.39 -14.15
C GLU A 10 1.62 10.35 -13.40
N GLU A 11 0.82 11.13 -14.11
CA GLU A 11 -0.11 12.08 -13.51
C GLU A 11 -1.23 11.36 -12.76
N VAL A 12 -1.76 10.28 -13.33
CA VAL A 12 -2.69 9.38 -12.65
C VAL A 12 -2.05 8.74 -11.41
N ALA A 13 -0.77 8.37 -11.48
CA ALA A 13 -0.03 7.80 -10.35
C ALA A 13 0.25 8.82 -9.23
N LYS A 14 0.37 10.11 -9.56
CA LYS A 14 0.57 11.22 -8.59
C LYS A 14 -0.68 11.46 -7.75
N TYR A 15 -1.88 11.32 -8.32
CA TYR A 15 -3.16 11.53 -7.62
C TYR A 15 -3.65 10.27 -6.89
N LYS A 16 -2.80 9.68 -6.06
CA LYS A 16 -3.19 8.60 -5.15
C LYS A 16 -3.75 9.20 -3.86
N VAL A 17 -4.93 8.73 -3.46
CA VAL A 17 -5.57 9.18 -2.22
C VAL A 17 -5.31 8.14 -1.14
N GLU A 18 -4.72 8.58 -0.03
CA GLU A 18 -4.59 7.78 1.18
C GLU A 18 -5.96 7.66 1.84
N LEU A 19 -6.55 6.47 1.80
CA LEU A 19 -7.87 6.20 2.37
C LEU A 19 -7.79 5.20 3.50
N LEU A 20 -8.77 5.29 4.39
CA LEU A 20 -9.00 4.29 5.41
C LEU A 20 -9.31 2.94 4.74
N LEU A 21 -8.86 1.87 5.36
CA LEU A 21 -9.17 0.51 4.93
C LEU A 21 -10.68 0.26 4.89
N VAL A 22 -11.18 -0.05 3.69
CA VAL A 22 -12.59 -0.43 3.50
C VAL A 22 -12.74 -1.90 3.91
N LEU A 23 -13.79 -2.17 4.68
CA LEU A 23 -14.14 -3.50 5.18
C LEU A 23 -14.30 -4.49 4.02
N VAL A 24 -13.91 -5.77 4.22
CA VAL A 24 -14.15 -6.87 3.28
C VAL A 24 -13.32 -6.76 1.98
N TRP A 25 -12.06 -6.37 2.09
CA TRP A 25 -11.09 -6.47 1.00
C TRP A 25 -9.90 -7.34 1.40
N PHE A 26 -9.27 -7.99 0.42
CA PHE A 26 -8.01 -8.71 0.61
C PHE A 26 -6.86 -7.70 0.69
N ALA A 27 -5.96 -7.84 1.65
CA ALA A 27 -4.84 -6.92 1.78
C ALA A 27 -3.89 -7.03 0.57
N PRO A 28 -3.61 -5.93 -0.15
CA PRO A 28 -2.70 -5.97 -1.30
C PRO A 28 -1.22 -6.07 -0.91
N ILE A 29 -0.86 -5.64 0.31
CA ILE A 29 0.49 -5.62 0.87
C ILE A 29 0.40 -5.99 2.36
N ASP A 30 1.48 -6.52 2.91
CA ASP A 30 1.61 -6.80 4.35
C ASP A 30 1.56 -5.49 5.17
N VAL A 31 0.85 -5.51 6.29
CA VAL A 31 0.67 -4.35 7.17
C VAL A 31 1.36 -4.59 8.51
N VAL A 32 2.33 -3.74 8.82
CA VAL A 32 3.09 -3.79 10.08
C VAL A 32 2.74 -2.57 10.94
N VAL A 33 2.46 -2.81 12.22
CA VAL A 33 2.25 -1.73 13.18
C VAL A 33 3.57 -1.39 13.87
N PRO A 34 4.03 -0.13 13.83
CA PRO A 34 5.25 0.28 14.50
C PRO A 34 5.06 0.32 16.03
N PRO A 35 6.13 0.11 16.82
CA PRO A 35 6.10 0.30 18.26
C PRO A 35 5.92 1.78 18.58
N GLY A 36 5.13 2.08 19.62
CA GLY A 36 4.86 3.46 20.02
C GLY A 36 3.59 3.63 20.85
N ASN A 37 3.38 4.86 21.32
CA ASN A 37 2.18 5.20 22.07
C ASN A 37 0.98 5.34 21.13
N THR A 38 -0.09 4.61 21.43
CA THR A 38 -1.33 4.62 20.64
C THR A 38 -2.28 5.75 21.02
N GLY A 39 -2.07 6.38 22.18
CA GLY A 39 -2.97 7.42 22.70
C GLY A 39 -4.36 6.91 23.09
N LEU A 40 -4.58 5.60 23.09
CA LEU A 40 -5.84 4.99 23.50
C LEU A 40 -5.91 4.78 25.02
N ASP A 41 -7.13 4.84 25.52
CA ASP A 41 -7.46 4.63 26.93
C ASP A 41 -7.19 3.17 27.36
N PRO A 42 -6.66 2.93 28.57
CA PRO A 42 -6.32 1.60 29.07
C PRO A 42 -7.52 0.64 29.15
N SER A 43 -8.75 1.16 29.15
CA SER A 43 -9.99 0.37 29.12
C SER A 43 -10.14 -0.44 27.82
N GLN A 44 -9.51 -0.02 26.72
CA GLN A 44 -9.59 -0.66 25.40
C GLN A 44 -8.45 -1.65 25.13
N THR A 45 -7.66 -2.03 26.14
CA THR A 45 -6.54 -2.99 26.00
C THR A 45 -6.98 -4.38 25.54
N SER A 46 -8.23 -4.77 25.81
CA SER A 46 -8.79 -6.06 25.37
C SER A 46 -8.77 -6.24 23.85
N PHE A 47 -8.92 -5.17 23.07
CA PHE A 47 -8.86 -5.22 21.60
C PHE A 47 -7.47 -5.63 21.09
N PHE A 48 -6.42 -5.15 21.75
CA PHE A 48 -5.04 -5.48 21.39
C PHE A 48 -4.67 -6.92 21.76
N GLN A 49 -5.23 -7.42 22.85
CA GLN A 49 -5.04 -8.80 23.29
C GLN A 49 -5.69 -9.79 22.32
N VAL A 50 -6.90 -9.50 21.82
CA VAL A 50 -7.59 -10.35 20.83
C VAL A 50 -6.81 -10.42 19.51
N LEU A 51 -6.15 -9.33 19.13
CA LEU A 51 -5.32 -9.22 17.92
C LEU A 51 -3.88 -9.70 18.12
N ASN A 52 -3.57 -10.30 19.28
CA ASN A 52 -2.25 -10.82 19.61
C ASN A 52 -1.12 -9.77 19.55
N ILE A 53 -1.45 -8.50 19.82
CA ILE A 53 -0.49 -7.39 19.85
C ILE A 53 0.00 -7.18 21.30
N PRO A 54 1.29 -7.36 21.58
CA PRO A 54 1.85 -7.14 22.91
C PRO A 54 1.89 -5.65 23.23
N THR A 55 1.04 -5.24 24.17
CA THR A 55 0.91 -3.85 24.63
C THR A 55 1.19 -3.74 26.13
N LYS A 56 1.69 -2.57 26.54
CA LYS A 56 1.93 -2.22 27.94
C LYS A 56 1.26 -0.90 28.26
N ILE A 57 0.65 -0.80 29.44
CA ILE A 57 0.09 0.46 29.92
C ILE A 57 1.23 1.31 30.49
N ASN A 58 1.44 2.50 29.93
CA ASN A 58 2.45 3.45 30.39
C ASN A 58 1.80 4.83 30.58
N LYS A 59 1.94 5.41 31.77
CA LYS A 59 1.39 6.72 32.16
C LYS A 59 -0.10 6.94 31.81
N GLY A 60 -0.91 5.89 31.89
CA GLY A 60 -2.36 5.98 31.60
C GLY A 60 -2.72 5.89 30.11
N THR A 61 -1.78 5.55 29.23
CA THR A 61 -2.01 5.28 27.80
C THR A 61 -1.48 3.91 27.40
N VAL A 62 -2.04 3.31 26.34
CA VAL A 62 -1.59 2.01 25.82
C VAL A 62 -0.41 2.20 24.85
N GLU A 63 0.70 1.53 25.13
CA GLU A 63 1.93 1.56 24.32
C GLU A 63 2.22 0.19 23.71
N ILE A 64 2.57 0.16 22.42
CA ILE A 64 2.96 -1.06 21.69
C ILE A 64 4.45 -1.30 21.91
N ILE A 65 4.80 -2.49 22.43
CA ILE A 65 6.19 -2.82 22.82
C ILE A 65 7.01 -3.26 21.62
N THR A 66 6.43 -4.11 20.77
CA THR A 66 7.13 -4.71 19.62
C THR A 66 6.32 -4.49 18.35
N PRO A 67 6.98 -4.30 17.20
CA PRO A 67 6.29 -4.31 15.92
C PRO A 67 5.66 -5.69 15.69
N VAL A 68 4.42 -5.69 15.21
CA VAL A 68 3.69 -6.91 14.86
C VAL A 68 3.10 -6.74 13.46
N GLU A 69 3.28 -7.76 12.63
CA GLU A 69 2.61 -7.89 11.35
C GLU A 69 1.15 -8.27 11.61
N LEU A 70 0.23 -7.35 11.32
CA LEU A 70 -1.20 -7.55 11.57
C LEU A 70 -1.84 -8.40 10.48
N ILE A 71 -1.53 -8.10 9.23
CA ILE A 71 -2.22 -8.66 8.07
C ILE A 71 -1.16 -9.01 7.03
N LYS A 72 -1.24 -10.22 6.48
CA LYS A 72 -0.42 -10.61 5.33
C LYS A 72 -1.11 -10.31 4.01
N LYS A 73 -0.32 -10.17 2.95
CA LYS A 73 -0.84 -10.03 1.59
C LYS A 73 -1.77 -11.19 1.25
N GLY A 74 -2.99 -10.88 0.84
CA GLY A 74 -4.02 -11.84 0.48
C GLY A 74 -4.89 -12.33 1.65
N ASP A 75 -4.64 -11.89 2.88
CA ASP A 75 -5.54 -12.16 4.01
C ASP A 75 -6.73 -11.19 4.02
N LYS A 76 -7.85 -11.68 4.56
CA LYS A 76 -9.08 -10.90 4.69
C LYS A 76 -8.95 -9.95 5.87
N VAL A 77 -9.11 -8.66 5.62
CA VAL A 77 -9.05 -7.63 6.68
C VAL A 77 -10.27 -7.75 7.59
N GLY A 78 -10.02 -7.99 8.87
CA GLY A 78 -11.03 -8.02 9.92
C GLY A 78 -11.53 -6.63 10.30
N SER A 79 -12.77 -6.55 10.80
CA SER A 79 -13.36 -5.29 11.26
C SER A 79 -12.55 -4.64 12.38
N SER A 80 -12.04 -5.45 13.32
CA SER A 80 -11.22 -4.98 14.44
C SER A 80 -9.86 -4.42 14.00
N GLU A 81 -9.23 -5.03 12.99
CA GLU A 81 -7.93 -4.59 12.45
C GLU A 81 -8.06 -3.27 11.70
N ALA A 82 -9.09 -3.15 10.85
CA ALA A 82 -9.39 -1.91 10.13
C ALA A 82 -9.71 -0.76 11.09
N ALA A 83 -10.52 -1.03 12.13
CA ALA A 83 -10.84 -0.04 13.16
C ALA A 83 -9.60 0.37 13.96
N LEU A 84 -8.66 -0.56 14.22
CA LEU A 84 -7.42 -0.23 14.92
C LEU A 84 -6.51 0.65 14.06
N LEU A 85 -6.27 0.27 12.80
CA LEU A 85 -5.45 1.07 11.86
C LEU A 85 -6.03 2.48 11.67
N ALA A 86 -7.37 2.58 11.60
CA ALA A 86 -8.07 3.86 11.57
C ALA A 86 -7.81 4.73 12.81
N LYS A 87 -7.85 4.13 14.00
CA LYS A 87 -7.59 4.84 15.27
C LYS A 87 -6.13 5.25 15.42
N LEU A 88 -5.20 4.43 14.93
CA LEU A 88 -3.78 4.75 14.90
C LEU A 88 -3.41 5.76 13.81
N GLY A 89 -4.35 6.10 12.92
CA GLY A 89 -4.11 6.99 11.79
C GLY A 89 -3.18 6.39 10.73
N ILE A 90 -2.90 5.09 10.80
CA ILE A 90 -2.02 4.40 9.86
C ILE A 90 -2.84 4.05 8.63
N ARG A 91 -2.43 4.58 7.47
CA ARG A 91 -3.04 4.30 6.17
C ARG A 91 -2.05 3.50 5.33
N PRO A 92 -2.05 2.17 5.43
CA PRO A 92 -1.07 1.35 4.73
C PRO A 92 -1.32 1.30 3.22
N PHE A 93 -2.53 1.68 2.77
CA PHE A 93 -2.93 1.61 1.36
C PHE A 93 -3.30 2.98 0.81
N SER A 94 -2.78 3.25 -0.37
CA SER A 94 -3.23 4.37 -1.20
C SER A 94 -4.02 3.80 -2.36
N TYR A 95 -5.25 4.27 -2.52
CA TYR A 95 -6.06 3.90 -3.67
C TYR A 95 -5.89 4.98 -4.74
N GLY A 96 -5.64 4.53 -5.96
CA GLY A 96 -5.52 5.36 -7.14
C GLY A 96 -6.17 4.69 -8.33
N LEU A 97 -6.27 5.43 -9.42
CA LEU A 97 -6.69 4.87 -10.70
C LEU A 97 -5.61 3.91 -11.19
N ILE A 98 -5.99 2.64 -11.36
CA ILE A 98 -5.14 1.62 -11.98
C ILE A 98 -5.47 1.62 -13.47
N VAL A 99 -4.47 1.88 -14.30
CA VAL A 99 -4.61 1.85 -15.76
C VAL A 99 -4.62 0.39 -16.21
N LEU A 100 -5.73 -0.07 -16.77
CA LEU A 100 -5.88 -1.47 -17.23
C LEU A 100 -5.41 -1.66 -18.67
N SER A 101 -5.74 -0.71 -19.54
CA SER A 101 -5.29 -0.68 -20.93
C SER A 101 -5.44 0.74 -21.45
N VAL A 102 -4.53 1.15 -22.33
CA VAL A 102 -4.62 2.45 -22.99
C VAL A 102 -4.71 2.25 -24.48
N TYR A 103 -5.67 2.92 -25.11
CA TYR A 103 -5.83 2.92 -26.55
C TYR A 103 -5.32 4.24 -27.10
N ASP A 104 -4.40 4.18 -28.05
CA ASP A 104 -3.92 5.36 -28.78
C ASP A 104 -3.69 5.04 -30.26
N ASN A 105 -4.24 5.90 -31.13
CA ASN A 105 -4.08 5.87 -32.59
C ASN A 105 -4.13 4.47 -33.26
N GLY A 106 -5.06 3.60 -32.83
CA GLY A 106 -5.25 2.27 -33.40
C GLY A 106 -4.45 1.15 -32.73
N SER A 107 -3.61 1.48 -31.75
CA SER A 107 -2.83 0.52 -30.95
C SER A 107 -3.39 0.43 -29.53
N VAL A 108 -3.39 -0.79 -28.97
CA VAL A 108 -3.75 -1.06 -27.57
C VAL A 108 -2.46 -1.35 -26.80
N PHE A 109 -2.19 -0.54 -25.79
CA PHE A 109 -1.04 -0.67 -24.90
C PHE A 109 -1.47 -1.33 -23.59
N SER A 110 -0.76 -2.40 -23.24
CA SER A 110 -0.84 -3.02 -21.91
C SER A 110 -0.05 -2.21 -20.89
N PRO A 111 -0.43 -2.23 -19.60
CA PRO A 111 0.24 -1.47 -18.55
C PRO A 111 1.73 -1.78 -18.42
N GLU A 112 2.15 -3.02 -18.70
CA GLU A 112 3.56 -3.44 -18.70
C GLU A 112 4.44 -2.63 -19.66
N VAL A 113 3.86 -2.15 -20.78
CA VAL A 113 4.59 -1.33 -21.76
C VAL A 113 4.77 0.11 -21.25
N LEU A 114 3.87 0.58 -20.38
CA LEU A 114 3.95 1.91 -19.78
C LEU A 114 5.00 1.97 -18.67
N ASP A 115 5.24 0.86 -17.99
CA ASP A 115 6.23 0.73 -16.91
C ASP A 115 7.68 0.53 -17.41
N LEU A 116 7.90 0.52 -18.73
CA LEU A 116 9.22 0.29 -19.32
C LEU A 116 10.16 1.50 -19.06
N THR A 117 11.26 1.25 -18.36
CA THR A 117 12.25 2.28 -18.02
C THR A 117 13.29 2.46 -19.12
N GLU A 118 13.97 3.61 -19.16
CA GLU A 118 15.08 3.84 -20.10
C GLU A 118 16.25 2.91 -19.84
N ASP A 119 16.46 2.51 -18.58
CA ASP A 119 17.49 1.54 -18.17
C ASP A 119 17.27 0.17 -18.83
N ASP A 120 16.02 -0.31 -18.90
CA ASP A 120 15.69 -1.54 -19.61
C ASP A 120 16.05 -1.45 -21.11
N LEU A 121 15.86 -0.28 -21.72
CA LEU A 121 16.19 -0.04 -23.12
C LEU A 121 17.70 -0.09 -23.36
N ILE A 122 18.47 0.53 -22.46
CA ILE A 122 19.93 0.58 -22.53
C ILE A 122 20.52 -0.82 -22.35
N GLU A 123 20.00 -1.63 -21.43
CA GLU A 123 20.46 -3.01 -21.22
C GLU A 123 20.25 -3.87 -22.47
N LYS A 124 19.07 -3.78 -23.10
CA LYS A 124 18.78 -4.49 -24.36
C LYS A 124 19.66 -4.01 -25.50
N PHE A 125 19.91 -2.70 -25.58
CA PHE A 125 20.78 -2.13 -26.60
C PHE A 125 22.24 -2.57 -26.42
N ALA A 126 22.77 -2.53 -25.20
CA ALA A 126 24.12 -2.99 -24.87
C ALA A 126 24.31 -4.48 -25.16
N THR A 127 23.31 -5.31 -24.85
CA THR A 127 23.30 -6.74 -25.19
C THR A 127 23.37 -6.95 -26.71
N GLY A 128 22.61 -6.18 -27.48
CA GLY A 128 22.60 -6.25 -28.94
C GLY A 128 23.94 -5.81 -29.57
N VAL A 129 24.58 -4.78 -29.02
CA VAL A 129 25.89 -4.29 -29.48
C VAL A 129 27.01 -5.28 -29.12
N SER A 130 26.93 -5.95 -27.98
CA SER A 130 27.91 -6.97 -27.58
C SER A 130 27.80 -8.28 -28.38
N MET A 131 26.70 -8.50 -29.10
CA MET A 131 26.49 -9.66 -29.97
C MET A 131 26.96 -9.43 -31.43
N VAL A 132 27.42 -8.21 -31.76
CA VAL A 132 28.07 -7.84 -33.02
C VAL A 132 29.58 -7.88 -32.84
#